data_AF-A0A925Q690-F1
#
_entry.id   AF-A0A925Q690-F1
#
_cell.length_a   1.000
_cell.length_b   1.000
_cell.length_c   1.000
_cell.angle_alpha   90.00
_cell.angle_beta   90.00
_cell.angle_gamma   90.00
#
_symmetry.space_group_name_H-M   'P 1'
#
loop_
_entity.id
_entity.type
_entity.pdbx_description
1 polymer ?
#
loop_
_entity_poly.entity_id
_entity_poly.type
_entity_poly.pdbx_seq_one_letter_code
_entity_poly.pdbx_strand_id
1 'polypeptide(L)'
;MSWFRNRPLLTATGVVLIPAAIAITLARFVDDDLRKGLYTGAITLVFGGLLGGLLKILLDDVTAARRKRDDAATFVRNVLNDLKTVYDRVGLARIVIPAHRSTKTYGEEMRDLIKGRVQLKHVIRALEGRAEGLTKVTAQNMRKEVNRMATYLKVLTDEFKNNYKRLSDSQREYEMRVETELKRSAERREASPPDIFSTVVWDQLQRLEVLSDFINGHYKSAYQTNFVAPLDEASRLLRAELARILSGKPPESGEKKDLRFRQRVIDRRQQAPSKLSPP
;
A
#
# COMPACT_ATOMS: atom_id res chain seq x y z
N MET A 1 -5.26 10.96 40.78
CA MET A 1 -6.33 10.26 40.03
C MET A 1 -5.83 9.29 38.93
N SER A 2 -4.52 9.14 38.67
CA SER A 2 -3.99 8.18 37.67
C SER A 2 -3.96 6.71 38.12
N TRP A 3 -4.00 6.45 39.43
CA TRP A 3 -3.90 5.09 40.00
C TRP A 3 -5.05 4.16 39.58
N PHE A 4 -6.27 4.69 39.50
CA PHE A 4 -7.45 3.93 39.09
C PHE A 4 -7.47 3.55 37.60
N ARG A 5 -6.68 4.21 36.75
CA ARG A 5 -6.67 3.96 35.30
C ARG A 5 -5.92 2.70 34.90
N ASN A 6 -4.97 2.25 35.73
CA ASN A 6 -4.09 1.12 35.41
C ASN A 6 -4.57 -0.20 35.99
N ARG A 7 -5.66 -0.23 36.79
CA ARG A 7 -6.19 -1.45 37.41
C ARG A 7 -7.72 -1.51 37.34
N PRO A 8 -8.30 -1.61 36.13
CA PRO A 8 -9.76 -1.62 35.92
C PRO A 8 -10.46 -2.79 36.61
N LEU A 9 -9.73 -3.89 36.83
CA LEU A 9 -10.24 -5.03 37.60
C LEU A 9 -10.46 -4.64 39.06
N LEU A 10 -9.48 -4.05 39.74
CA LEU A 10 -9.61 -3.69 41.17
C LEU A 10 -10.70 -2.64 41.42
N THR A 11 -10.89 -1.69 40.50
CA THR A 11 -11.99 -0.72 40.59
C THR A 11 -13.34 -1.38 40.40
N ALA A 12 -13.49 -2.25 39.40
CA ALA A 12 -14.73 -2.98 39.16
C ALA A 12 -15.07 -3.90 40.35
N THR A 13 -14.10 -4.63 40.91
CA THR A 13 -14.34 -5.48 42.09
C THR A 13 -14.70 -4.63 43.30
N GLY A 14 -14.05 -3.47 43.51
CA GLY A 14 -14.38 -2.56 44.61
C GLY A 14 -15.79 -2.00 44.52
N VAL A 15 -16.24 -1.60 43.33
CA VAL A 15 -17.61 -1.06 43.10
C VAL A 15 -18.69 -2.11 43.38
N VAL A 16 -18.42 -3.40 43.19
CA VAL A 16 -19.39 -4.48 43.44
C VAL A 16 -19.31 -5.00 44.88
N LEU A 17 -18.10 -5.15 45.44
CA LEU A 17 -17.92 -5.72 46.77
C LEU A 17 -18.28 -4.76 47.91
N ILE A 18 -18.07 -3.45 47.75
CA ILE A 18 -18.38 -2.47 48.80
C ILE A 18 -19.89 -2.42 49.10
N PRO A 19 -20.80 -2.26 48.11
CA PRO A 19 -22.24 -2.28 48.37
C PRO A 19 -22.74 -3.63 48.88
N ALA A 20 -22.20 -4.75 48.37
CA ALA A 20 -22.54 -6.09 48.84
C ALA A 20 -22.13 -6.31 50.31
N ALA A 21 -20.93 -5.85 50.70
CA ALA A 21 -20.47 -5.91 52.08
C ALA A 21 -21.32 -5.04 53.00
N ILE A 22 -21.68 -3.81 52.58
CA ILE A 22 -22.59 -2.94 53.34
C ILE A 22 -23.95 -3.61 53.52
N ALA A 23 -24.52 -4.19 52.46
CA ALA A 23 -25.81 -4.88 52.50
C ALA A 23 -25.78 -6.08 53.47
N ILE A 24 -24.73 -6.91 53.44
CA ILE A 24 -24.55 -8.06 54.35
C ILE A 24 -24.37 -7.59 55.80
N THR A 25 -23.69 -6.45 56.02
CA THR A 25 -23.46 -5.91 57.37
C THR A 25 -24.75 -5.35 57.97
N LEU A 26 -25.53 -4.61 57.17
CA LEU A 26 -26.84 -4.09 57.57
C LEU A 26 -27.86 -5.20 57.82
N ALA A 27 -27.82 -6.29 57.05
CA ALA A 27 -28.74 -7.42 57.18
C ALA A 27 -28.73 -8.11 58.56
N ARG A 28 -27.71 -7.86 59.41
CA ARG A 28 -27.66 -8.37 60.80
C ARG A 28 -28.58 -7.62 61.76
N PHE A 29 -29.04 -6.43 61.39
CA PHE A 29 -29.81 -5.53 62.25
C PHE A 29 -31.28 -5.41 61.83
N VAL A 30 -31.75 -6.25 60.91
CA VAL A 30 -33.10 -6.17 60.32
C VAL A 30 -33.85 -7.48 60.48
N ASP A 31 -35.17 -7.42 60.45
CA ASP A 31 -36.07 -8.57 60.55
C ASP A 31 -35.80 -9.64 59.47
N ASP A 32 -36.19 -10.88 59.79
CA ASP A 32 -35.84 -12.08 59.03
C ASP A 32 -36.23 -12.05 57.54
N ASP A 33 -37.35 -11.40 57.21
CA ASP A 33 -37.81 -11.27 55.81
C ASP A 33 -36.97 -10.25 55.01
N LEU A 34 -36.61 -9.12 55.62
CA LEU A 34 -35.71 -8.13 55.00
C LEU A 34 -34.28 -8.66 54.88
N ARG A 35 -33.83 -9.45 55.85
CA ARG A 35 -32.53 -10.12 55.82
C ARG A 35 -32.42 -11.05 54.61
N LYS A 36 -33.43 -11.87 54.31
CA LYS A 36 -33.45 -12.72 53.11
C LYS A 36 -33.39 -11.89 51.83
N GLY A 37 -34.18 -10.82 51.74
CA GLY A 37 -34.17 -9.90 50.60
C GLY A 37 -32.79 -9.25 50.35
N LEU A 38 -32.12 -8.80 51.41
CA LEU A 38 -30.77 -8.23 51.35
C LEU A 38 -29.71 -9.25 50.92
N TYR A 39 -29.79 -10.49 51.41
CA TYR A 39 -28.89 -11.56 50.96
C TYR A 39 -29.09 -11.93 49.50
N THR A 40 -30.34 -12.12 49.07
CA THR A 40 -30.65 -12.40 47.66
C THR A 40 -30.17 -11.25 46.78
N GLY A 41 -30.47 -10.00 47.15
CA GLY A 41 -30.02 -8.82 46.43
C GLY A 41 -28.49 -8.69 46.35
N ALA A 42 -27.78 -8.94 47.46
CA ALA A 42 -26.32 -8.94 47.49
C ALA A 42 -25.71 -10.03 46.60
N ILE A 43 -26.27 -11.25 46.62
CA ILE A 43 -25.84 -12.35 45.76
C ILE A 43 -26.08 -11.99 44.29
N THR A 44 -27.26 -11.48 43.94
CA THR A 44 -27.58 -11.05 42.57
C THR A 44 -26.67 -9.92 42.11
N LEU A 45 -26.31 -8.97 42.99
CA LEU A 45 -25.43 -7.85 42.66
C LEU A 45 -23.98 -8.30 42.46
N VAL A 46 -23.49 -9.22 43.29
CA VAL A 46 -22.16 -9.81 43.14
C VAL A 46 -22.08 -10.66 41.87
N PHE A 47 -23.03 -11.56 41.64
CA PHE A 47 -23.04 -12.40 40.43
C PHE A 47 -23.29 -11.58 39.17
N GLY A 48 -24.31 -10.72 39.16
CA GLY A 48 -24.64 -9.88 38.01
C GLY A 48 -23.54 -8.87 37.69
N GLY A 49 -22.95 -8.25 38.73
CA GLY A 49 -21.86 -7.29 38.58
C GLY A 49 -20.55 -7.93 38.11
N LEU A 50 -20.13 -9.04 38.72
CA LEU A 50 -18.91 -9.73 38.33
C LEU A 50 -19.04 -10.41 36.96
N LEU A 51 -20.14 -11.12 36.70
CA LEU A 51 -20.36 -11.79 35.43
C LEU A 51 -20.52 -10.76 34.29
N GLY A 52 -21.28 -9.69 34.53
CA GLY A 52 -21.43 -8.59 33.57
C GLY A 52 -20.12 -7.85 33.31
N GLY A 53 -19.32 -7.62 34.35
CA GLY A 53 -17.99 -7.01 34.22
C GLY A 53 -17.01 -7.88 33.43
N LEU A 54 -16.97 -9.18 33.70
CA LEU A 54 -16.11 -10.13 32.98
C LEU A 54 -16.53 -10.24 31.50
N LEU A 55 -17.84 -10.35 31.24
CA LEU A 55 -18.38 -10.40 29.88
C LEU A 55 -18.04 -9.11 29.11
N LYS A 56 -18.12 -7.95 29.76
CA LYS A 56 -17.74 -6.67 29.16
C LYS A 56 -16.25 -6.62 28.80
N ILE A 57 -15.36 -7.09 29.67
CA ILE A 57 -13.92 -7.14 29.39
C ILE A 57 -13.64 -8.02 28.17
N LEU A 58 -14.27 -9.20 28.10
CA LEU A 58 -14.14 -10.09 26.95
C LEU A 58 -14.68 -9.44 25.66
N LEU A 59 -15.80 -8.73 25.75
CA LEU A 59 -16.38 -8.02 24.60
C LEU A 59 -15.49 -6.85 24.15
N ASP A 60 -14.94 -6.08 25.08
CA ASP A 60 -14.04 -4.97 24.80
C ASP A 60 -12.74 -5.46 24.13
N ASP A 61 -12.19 -6.59 24.57
CA ASP A 61 -11.03 -7.22 23.93
C ASP A 61 -11.33 -7.70 22.51
N VAL A 62 -12.49 -8.33 22.30
CA VAL A 62 -12.92 -8.79 20.97
C VAL A 62 -13.16 -7.60 20.04
N THR A 63 -13.79 -6.53 20.52
CA THR A 63 -14.04 -5.32 19.71
C THR A 63 -12.76 -4.57 19.42
N ALA A 64 -11.83 -4.47 20.36
CA ALA A 64 -10.51 -3.88 20.15
C ALA A 64 -9.69 -4.68 19.12
N ALA A 65 -9.71 -6.01 19.21
CA ALA A 65 -9.06 -6.88 18.24
C ALA A 65 -9.68 -6.75 16.84
N ARG A 66 -11.01 -6.62 16.75
CA ARG A 66 -11.72 -6.40 15.50
C ARG A 66 -11.37 -5.04 14.87
N ARG A 67 -11.42 -3.96 15.65
CA ARG A 67 -11.02 -2.62 15.20
C ARG A 67 -9.61 -2.60 14.64
N LYS A 68 -8.65 -3.20 15.35
CA LYS A 68 -7.26 -3.30 14.88
C LYS A 68 -7.13 -4.08 13.56
N ARG A 69 -7.94 -5.11 13.35
CA ARG A 69 -7.97 -5.85 12.07
C ARG A 69 -8.59 -5.02 10.95
N ASP A 70 -9.65 -4.29 11.24
CA ASP A 70 -10.32 -3.42 10.27
C ASP A 70 -9.42 -2.25 9.84
N ASP A 71 -8.71 -1.64 10.79
CA ASP A 71 -7.72 -0.58 10.53
C ASP A 71 -6.56 -1.10 9.66
N ALA A 72 -6.01 -2.27 10.01
CA ALA A 72 -4.99 -2.96 9.22
C ALA A 72 -5.46 -3.30 7.79
N ALA A 73 -6.68 -3.83 7.64
CA ALA A 73 -7.23 -4.14 6.33
C ALA A 73 -7.47 -2.88 5.50
N THR A 74 -7.94 -1.81 6.13
CA THR A 74 -8.14 -0.50 5.50
C THR A 74 -6.83 0.09 5.02
N PHE A 75 -5.77 0.03 5.84
CA PHE A 75 -4.44 0.44 5.45
C PHE A 75 -3.96 -0.32 4.19
N VAL A 76 -4.03 -1.66 4.19
CA VAL A 76 -3.59 -2.47 3.05
C VAL A 76 -4.40 -2.17 1.78
N ARG A 77 -5.73 -1.96 1.90
CA ARG A 77 -6.59 -1.56 0.78
C ARG A 77 -6.21 -0.19 0.22
N ASN A 78 -5.93 0.79 1.09
CA ASN A 78 -5.52 2.12 0.66
C ASN A 78 -4.20 2.07 -0.12
N VAL A 79 -3.21 1.31 0.37
CA VAL A 79 -1.95 1.12 -0.35
C VAL A 79 -2.16 0.42 -1.68
N LEU A 80 -3.01 -0.63 -1.75
CA LEU A 80 -3.36 -1.28 -3.02
C LEU A 80 -4.00 -0.30 -4.01
N ASN A 81 -4.90 0.56 -3.53
CA ASN A 81 -5.56 1.56 -4.35
C ASN A 81 -4.59 2.64 -4.86
N ASP A 82 -3.64 3.04 -4.02
CA ASP A 82 -2.58 3.97 -4.41
C ASP A 82 -1.69 3.38 -5.51
N LEU A 83 -1.26 2.12 -5.35
CA LEU A 83 -0.47 1.43 -6.37
C LEU A 83 -1.25 1.26 -7.68
N LYS A 84 -2.54 0.92 -7.61
CA LYS A 84 -3.41 0.86 -8.79
C LYS A 84 -3.53 2.21 -9.48
N THR A 85 -3.72 3.29 -8.72
CA THR A 85 -3.84 4.64 -9.29
C THR A 85 -2.56 5.04 -10.02
N VAL A 86 -1.38 4.70 -9.47
CA VAL A 86 -0.10 4.94 -10.16
C VAL A 86 0.01 4.09 -11.42
N TYR A 87 -0.38 2.83 -11.38
CA TYR A 87 -0.42 1.97 -12.56
C TYR A 87 -1.32 2.52 -13.66
N ASP A 88 -2.54 2.93 -13.33
CA ASP A 88 -3.51 3.44 -14.29
C ASP A 88 -2.98 4.72 -14.98
N ARG A 89 -2.34 5.62 -14.23
CA ARG A 89 -1.66 6.82 -14.79
C ARG A 89 -0.53 6.44 -15.75
N VAL A 90 0.30 5.47 -15.35
CA VAL A 90 1.44 5.02 -16.16
C VAL A 90 0.98 4.30 -17.43
N GLY A 91 -0.06 3.47 -17.32
CA GLY A 91 -0.69 2.81 -18.46
C GLY A 91 -1.31 3.81 -19.43
N LEU A 92 -2.02 4.82 -18.92
CA LEU A 92 -2.60 5.88 -19.73
C LEU A 92 -1.54 6.67 -20.50
N ALA A 93 -0.50 7.15 -19.81
CA ALA A 93 0.61 7.87 -20.45
C ALA A 93 1.25 7.07 -21.58
N ARG A 94 1.43 5.76 -21.39
CA ARG A 94 2.02 4.86 -22.38
C ARG A 94 1.17 4.74 -23.64
N ILE A 95 -0.15 4.90 -23.54
CA ILE A 95 -1.10 4.85 -24.66
C ILE A 95 -1.23 6.23 -25.32
N VAL A 96 -1.37 7.28 -24.52
CA VAL A 96 -1.70 8.64 -24.99
C VAL A 96 -0.53 9.31 -25.72
N ILE A 97 0.70 9.14 -25.21
CA ILE A 97 1.91 9.72 -25.83
C ILE A 97 2.06 9.31 -27.31
N PRO A 98 2.09 8.01 -27.66
CA PRO A 98 2.22 7.58 -29.06
C PRO A 98 0.96 7.81 -29.91
N ALA A 99 -0.21 7.99 -29.29
CA ALA A 99 -1.44 8.29 -30.02
C ALA A 99 -1.48 9.73 -30.54
N HIS A 100 -1.10 10.71 -29.73
CA HIS A 100 -1.15 12.13 -30.12
C HIS A 100 0.15 12.66 -30.72
N ARG A 101 1.30 12.03 -30.44
CA ARG A 101 2.61 12.33 -31.05
C ARG A 101 3.02 13.81 -31.00
N SER A 102 2.66 14.54 -29.95
CA SER A 102 2.98 15.96 -29.77
C SER A 102 3.80 16.20 -28.50
N THR A 103 4.67 17.24 -28.49
CA THR A 103 5.42 17.58 -27.25
C THR A 103 4.52 18.12 -26.16
N LYS A 104 3.39 18.74 -26.52
CA LYS A 104 2.37 19.19 -25.57
C LYS A 104 1.81 18.01 -24.78
N THR A 105 1.28 17.01 -25.49
CA THR A 105 0.74 15.79 -24.86
C THR A 105 1.83 15.09 -24.05
N TYR A 106 3.02 14.93 -24.61
CA TYR A 106 4.15 14.36 -23.90
C TYR A 106 4.45 15.08 -22.58
N GLY A 107 4.47 16.42 -22.59
CA GLY A 107 4.67 17.23 -21.39
C GLY A 107 3.53 17.13 -20.38
N GLU A 108 2.29 17.00 -20.82
CA GLU A 108 1.11 16.77 -19.96
C GLU A 108 1.23 15.43 -19.24
N GLU A 109 1.46 14.35 -19.99
CA GLU A 109 1.58 13.00 -19.42
C GLU A 109 2.78 12.90 -18.47
N MET A 110 3.93 13.50 -18.80
CA MET A 110 5.10 13.52 -17.91
C MET A 110 4.84 14.24 -16.59
N ARG A 111 4.03 15.30 -16.58
CA ARG A 111 3.60 15.96 -15.32
C ARG A 111 2.74 15.04 -14.47
N ASP A 112 1.88 14.23 -15.09
CA ASP A 112 1.07 13.26 -14.37
C ASP A 112 1.88 12.07 -13.85
N LEU A 113 2.93 11.65 -14.55
CA LEU A 113 3.90 10.68 -14.04
C LEU A 113 4.69 11.21 -12.83
N ILE A 114 5.01 12.51 -12.79
CA ILE A 114 5.61 13.15 -11.62
C ILE A 114 4.67 13.04 -10.41
N LYS A 115 3.35 13.26 -10.60
CA LYS A 115 2.36 13.06 -9.52
C LYS A 115 2.32 11.59 -9.06
N GLY A 116 2.36 10.64 -9.99
CA GLY A 116 2.46 9.21 -9.68
C GLY A 116 3.69 8.88 -8.83
N ARG A 117 4.85 9.44 -9.17
CA ARG A 117 6.08 9.29 -8.36
C ARG A 117 5.93 9.86 -6.95
N VAL A 118 5.26 11.01 -6.79
CA VAL A 118 4.99 11.58 -5.46
C VAL A 118 4.08 10.65 -4.65
N GLN A 119 3.05 10.08 -5.27
CA GLN A 119 2.17 9.10 -4.63
C GLN A 119 2.96 7.86 -4.15
N LEU A 120 3.89 7.32 -4.95
CA LEU A 120 4.77 6.23 -4.51
C LEU A 120 5.63 6.62 -3.29
N LYS A 121 6.12 7.86 -3.22
CA LYS A 121 6.85 8.34 -2.03
C LYS A 121 5.95 8.42 -0.79
N HIS A 122 4.67 8.79 -0.96
CA HIS A 122 3.71 8.74 0.15
C HIS A 122 3.49 7.31 0.64
N VAL A 123 3.39 6.34 -0.27
CA VAL A 123 3.32 4.92 0.09
C VAL A 123 4.56 4.48 0.88
N ILE A 124 5.77 4.84 0.46
CA ILE A 124 7.01 4.52 1.20
C ILE A 124 6.95 5.09 2.62
N ARG A 125 6.58 6.37 2.78
CA ARG A 125 6.45 7.02 4.09
C ARG A 125 5.37 6.38 4.96
N ALA A 126 4.25 5.99 4.36
CA ALA A 126 3.18 5.29 5.07
C ALA A 126 3.67 3.94 5.61
N LEU A 127 4.43 3.20 4.80
CA LEU A 127 5.07 1.95 5.22
C LEU A 127 6.13 2.16 6.32
N GLU A 128 6.73 3.35 6.42
CA GLU A 128 7.67 3.74 7.50
C GLU A 128 6.98 4.06 8.81
N GLY A 129 5.92 4.87 8.78
CA GLY A 129 5.24 5.35 9.98
C GLY A 129 4.15 4.42 10.53
N ARG A 130 3.41 3.72 9.66
CA ARG A 130 2.28 2.85 10.03
C ARG A 130 2.25 1.60 9.14
N ALA A 131 3.01 0.57 9.50
CA ALA A 131 2.93 -0.74 8.86
C ALA A 131 1.90 -1.66 9.55
N GLU A 132 0.80 -1.10 10.05
CA GLU A 132 -0.24 -1.89 10.73
C GLU A 132 -0.84 -2.90 9.75
N GLY A 133 -0.88 -4.16 10.16
CA GLY A 133 -1.34 -5.26 9.31
C GLY A 133 -0.26 -5.92 8.45
N LEU A 134 0.93 -5.34 8.33
CA LEU A 134 2.03 -5.96 7.58
C LEU A 134 3.05 -6.60 8.54
N THR A 135 3.65 -7.72 8.12
CA THR A 135 4.85 -8.20 8.79
C THR A 135 6.03 -7.28 8.49
N LYS A 136 7.05 -7.24 9.38
CA LYS A 136 8.26 -6.43 9.16
C LYS A 136 8.95 -6.78 7.84
N VAL A 137 9.02 -8.07 7.51
CA VAL A 137 9.63 -8.57 6.27
C VAL A 137 8.81 -8.12 5.05
N THR A 138 7.48 -8.28 5.10
CA THR A 138 6.63 -7.81 4.01
C THR A 138 6.74 -6.31 3.82
N ALA A 139 6.74 -5.51 4.90
CA ALA A 139 6.91 -4.07 4.82
C ALA A 139 8.26 -3.66 4.20
N GLN A 140 9.36 -4.35 4.53
CA GLN A 140 10.68 -4.10 3.93
C GLN A 140 10.70 -4.45 2.43
N ASN A 141 10.17 -5.61 2.05
CA ASN A 141 10.08 -6.02 0.64
C ASN A 141 9.21 -5.05 -0.16
N MET A 142 8.06 -4.65 0.40
CA MET A 142 7.19 -3.63 -0.17
C MET A 142 7.93 -2.32 -0.41
N ARG A 143 8.68 -1.81 0.58
CA ARG A 143 9.47 -0.59 0.41
C ARG A 143 10.50 -0.73 -0.70
N LYS A 144 11.18 -1.87 -0.80
CA LYS A 144 12.13 -2.15 -1.87
C LYS A 144 11.46 -2.07 -3.24
N GLU A 145 10.35 -2.77 -3.45
CA GLU A 145 9.65 -2.79 -4.74
C GLU A 145 9.06 -1.41 -5.10
N VAL A 146 8.43 -0.72 -4.14
CA VAL A 146 7.90 0.64 -4.36
C VAL A 146 9.02 1.64 -4.66
N ASN A 147 10.18 1.52 -4.01
CA ASN A 147 11.32 2.37 -4.31
C ASN A 147 11.91 2.11 -5.70
N ARG A 148 11.90 0.86 -6.19
CA ARG A 148 12.29 0.54 -7.57
C ARG A 148 11.38 1.24 -8.58
N MET A 149 10.06 1.16 -8.39
CA MET A 149 9.08 1.88 -9.23
C MET A 149 9.32 3.40 -9.20
N ALA A 150 9.50 3.98 -8.01
CA ALA A 150 9.73 5.42 -7.85
C ALA A 150 11.05 5.88 -8.48
N THR A 151 12.07 5.02 -8.49
CA THR A 151 13.36 5.27 -9.11
C THR A 151 13.25 5.20 -10.63
N TYR A 152 12.53 4.21 -11.17
CA TYR A 152 12.26 4.13 -12.60
C TYR A 152 11.52 5.38 -13.11
N LEU A 153 10.42 5.78 -12.44
CA LEU A 153 9.71 7.00 -12.80
C LEU A 153 10.58 8.25 -12.67
N LYS A 154 11.52 8.29 -11.70
CA LYS A 154 12.49 9.38 -11.60
C LYS A 154 13.33 9.46 -12.88
N VAL A 155 13.96 8.36 -13.29
CA VAL A 155 14.84 8.33 -14.47
C VAL A 155 14.08 8.79 -15.72
N LEU A 156 12.86 8.29 -15.92
CA LEU A 156 11.99 8.70 -17.03
C LEU A 156 11.69 10.21 -16.99
N THR A 157 11.31 10.75 -15.82
CA THR A 157 11.02 12.19 -15.68
C THR A 157 12.26 13.07 -15.75
N ASP A 158 13.44 12.55 -15.40
CA ASP A 158 14.71 13.28 -15.50
C ASP A 158 15.15 13.38 -16.97
N GLU A 159 14.96 12.32 -17.77
CA GLU A 159 15.15 12.37 -19.23
C GLU A 159 14.24 13.42 -19.88
N PHE A 160 12.96 13.45 -19.48
CA PHE A 160 12.01 14.48 -19.87
C PHE A 160 12.54 15.89 -19.53
N LYS A 161 12.88 16.13 -18.26
CA LYS A 161 13.38 17.43 -17.79
C LYS A 161 14.56 17.93 -18.62
N ASN A 162 15.48 17.03 -18.96
CA ASN A 162 16.70 17.37 -19.69
C ASN A 162 16.46 17.64 -21.18
N ASN A 163 15.45 17.02 -21.79
CA ASN A 163 15.19 17.12 -23.24
C ASN A 163 14.00 18.01 -23.63
N TYR A 164 13.08 18.29 -22.69
CA TYR A 164 11.80 18.94 -23.00
C TYR A 164 11.96 20.29 -23.68
N LYS A 165 12.86 21.15 -23.18
CA LYS A 165 13.05 22.49 -23.75
C LYS A 165 13.47 22.40 -25.22
N ARG A 166 14.48 21.59 -25.53
CA ARG A 166 14.97 21.37 -26.91
C ARG A 166 13.85 20.88 -27.84
N LEU A 167 13.05 19.92 -27.36
CA LEU A 167 11.94 19.36 -28.13
C LEU A 167 10.82 20.39 -28.34
N SER A 168 10.48 21.16 -27.31
CA SER A 168 9.48 22.23 -27.37
C SER A 168 9.90 23.34 -28.34
N ASP A 169 11.18 23.74 -28.30
CA ASP A 169 11.72 24.75 -29.22
C ASP A 169 11.70 24.20 -30.66
N SER A 170 12.07 22.93 -30.87
CA SER A 170 12.02 22.27 -32.18
C SER A 170 10.58 22.18 -32.73
N GLN A 171 9.60 21.90 -31.87
CA GLN A 171 8.19 21.91 -32.26
C GLN A 171 7.72 23.31 -32.65
N ARG A 172 8.08 24.34 -31.87
CA ARG A 172 7.70 25.72 -32.17
C ARG A 172 8.29 26.19 -33.49
N GLU A 173 9.57 25.91 -33.75
CA GLU A 173 10.19 26.23 -35.04
C GLU A 173 9.50 25.54 -36.21
N TYR A 174 9.15 24.27 -36.03
CA TYR A 174 8.43 23.51 -37.03
C TYR A 174 7.04 24.09 -37.29
N GLU A 175 6.27 24.40 -36.25
CA GLU A 175 4.95 25.05 -36.37
C GLU A 175 5.04 26.39 -37.09
N MET A 176 6.05 27.22 -36.79
CA MET A 176 6.29 28.49 -37.50
C MET A 176 6.61 28.28 -38.99
N ARG A 177 7.42 27.26 -39.32
CA ARG A 177 7.71 26.90 -40.72
C ARG A 177 6.45 26.44 -41.46
N VAL A 178 5.66 25.57 -40.84
CA VAL A 178 4.39 25.09 -41.41
C VAL A 178 3.42 26.27 -41.62
N GLU A 179 3.27 27.15 -40.64
CA GLU A 179 2.40 28.33 -40.76
C GLU A 179 2.85 29.26 -41.90
N THR A 180 4.15 29.49 -42.03
CA THR A 180 4.73 30.33 -43.09
C THR A 180 4.46 29.72 -44.47
N GLU A 181 4.67 28.42 -44.62
CA GLU A 181 4.43 27.74 -45.90
C GLU A 181 2.94 27.63 -46.22
N LEU A 182 2.07 27.44 -45.24
CA LEU A 182 0.62 27.49 -45.44
C LEU A 182 0.17 28.88 -45.93
N LYS A 183 0.70 29.96 -45.35
CA LYS A 183 0.44 31.34 -45.83
C LYS A 183 0.91 31.54 -47.27
N ARG A 184 2.14 31.11 -47.58
CA ARG A 184 2.70 31.18 -48.95
C ARG A 184 1.87 30.37 -49.96
N SER A 185 1.43 29.18 -49.59
CA SER A 185 0.63 28.30 -50.46
C SER A 185 -0.75 28.90 -50.72
N ALA A 186 -1.36 29.51 -49.69
CA ALA A 186 -2.62 30.23 -49.81
C ALA A 186 -2.50 31.45 -50.74
N GLU A 187 -1.41 32.22 -50.63
CA GLU A 187 -1.12 33.35 -51.55
C GLU A 187 -0.93 32.89 -53.00
N ARG A 188 -0.29 31.73 -53.20
CA ARG A 188 -0.09 31.12 -54.54
C ARG A 188 -1.35 30.46 -55.11
N ARG A 189 -2.46 30.39 -54.34
CA ARG A 189 -3.70 29.67 -54.69
C ARG A 189 -3.44 28.21 -55.11
N GLU A 190 -2.46 27.57 -54.47
CA GLU A 190 -2.18 26.16 -54.71
C GLU A 190 -3.36 25.31 -54.21
N ALA A 191 -3.83 24.38 -55.06
CA ALA A 191 -5.04 23.61 -54.79
C ALA A 191 -4.85 22.51 -53.72
N SER A 192 -3.59 22.21 -53.37
CA SER A 192 -3.24 21.12 -52.46
C SER A 192 -2.38 21.67 -51.31
N PRO A 193 -2.68 21.28 -50.06
CA PRO A 193 -1.80 21.60 -48.94
C PRO A 193 -0.42 20.97 -49.17
N PRO A 194 0.67 21.67 -48.82
CA PRO A 194 2.01 21.14 -48.99
C PRO A 194 2.25 19.93 -48.07
N ASP A 195 3.05 18.96 -48.53
CA ASP A 195 3.40 17.71 -47.83
C ASP A 195 4.42 17.96 -46.71
N ILE A 196 4.07 18.85 -45.78
CA ILE A 196 4.97 19.33 -44.70
C ILE A 196 4.56 18.76 -43.35
N PHE A 197 3.57 17.88 -43.25
CA PHE A 197 3.16 17.24 -42.00
C PHE A 197 4.18 16.16 -41.57
N SER A 198 5.44 16.54 -41.46
CA SER A 198 6.55 15.68 -41.08
C SER A 198 6.45 15.25 -39.61
N THR A 199 6.89 14.02 -39.35
CA THR A 199 7.00 13.41 -38.01
C THR A 199 8.25 13.86 -37.24
N VAL A 200 8.98 14.89 -37.69
CA VAL A 200 10.34 15.20 -37.20
C VAL A 200 10.43 15.31 -35.67
N VAL A 201 9.47 15.98 -35.03
CA VAL A 201 9.45 16.14 -33.56
C VAL A 201 9.19 14.80 -32.87
N TRP A 202 8.30 13.98 -33.44
CA TRP A 202 8.03 12.64 -32.95
C TRP A 202 9.23 11.72 -33.11
N ASP A 203 9.95 11.81 -34.23
CA ASP A 203 11.16 11.03 -34.47
C ASP A 203 12.26 11.40 -33.46
N GLN A 204 12.33 12.67 -33.06
CA GLN A 204 13.23 13.09 -31.98
C GLN A 204 12.81 12.56 -30.60
N LEU A 205 11.50 12.48 -30.32
CA LEU A 205 10.97 11.87 -29.10
C LEU A 205 11.28 10.37 -29.05
N GLN A 206 11.12 9.64 -30.16
CA GLN A 206 11.39 8.20 -30.22
C GLN A 206 12.88 7.84 -30.05
N ARG A 207 13.79 8.80 -30.28
CA ARG A 207 15.23 8.64 -30.04
C ARG A 207 15.62 8.76 -28.56
N LEU A 208 14.71 9.21 -27.70
CA LEU A 208 14.94 9.20 -26.26
C LEU A 208 14.90 7.77 -25.75
N GLU A 209 15.99 7.29 -25.16
CA GLU A 209 16.19 5.89 -24.81
C GLU A 209 15.16 5.42 -23.78
N VAL A 210 14.97 6.18 -22.70
CA VAL A 210 14.09 5.77 -21.60
C VAL A 210 12.62 5.88 -22.02
N LEU A 211 12.25 6.92 -22.76
CA LEU A 211 10.91 7.06 -23.33
C LEU A 211 10.62 5.95 -24.35
N SER A 212 11.58 5.58 -25.20
CA SER A 212 11.40 4.52 -26.18
C SER A 212 11.21 3.17 -25.50
N ASP A 213 12.01 2.85 -24.47
CA ASP A 213 11.80 1.68 -23.61
C ASP A 213 10.44 1.73 -22.90
N PHE A 214 10.02 2.90 -22.42
CA PHE A 214 8.73 3.08 -21.78
C PHE A 214 7.55 2.78 -22.73
N ILE A 215 7.58 3.30 -23.95
CA ILE A 215 6.50 3.13 -24.93
C ILE A 215 6.55 1.70 -25.51
N ASN A 216 7.70 1.31 -26.06
CA ASN A 216 7.85 0.09 -26.86
C ASN A 216 8.30 -1.13 -26.05
N GLY A 217 8.59 -0.96 -24.76
CA GLY A 217 9.18 -2.01 -23.93
C GLY A 217 8.40 -3.32 -23.95
N HIS A 218 9.05 -4.37 -24.45
CA HIS A 218 8.57 -5.74 -24.45
C HIS A 218 9.06 -6.51 -23.21
N TYR A 219 8.89 -7.83 -23.21
CA TYR A 219 9.41 -8.72 -22.18
C TYR A 219 10.91 -8.48 -21.94
N LYS A 220 11.29 -8.14 -20.70
CA LYS A 220 12.64 -7.73 -20.22
C LYS A 220 13.06 -6.27 -20.43
N SER A 221 12.17 -5.37 -20.86
CA SER A 221 12.44 -3.93 -20.88
C SER A 221 12.77 -3.38 -19.48
N ALA A 222 13.39 -2.20 -19.42
CA ALA A 222 13.62 -1.51 -18.16
C ALA A 222 12.27 -1.16 -17.49
N TYR A 223 11.26 -0.79 -18.28
CA TYR A 223 9.87 -0.66 -17.85
C TYR A 223 9.35 -1.93 -17.17
N GLN A 224 9.45 -3.09 -17.83
CA GLN A 224 8.94 -4.34 -17.29
C GLN A 224 9.66 -4.73 -15.98
N THR A 225 10.98 -4.58 -15.97
CA THR A 225 11.84 -5.04 -14.87
C THR A 225 11.78 -4.12 -13.64
N ASN A 226 11.65 -2.80 -13.85
CA ASN A 226 11.76 -1.81 -12.79
C ASN A 226 10.42 -1.16 -12.41
N PHE A 227 9.37 -1.35 -13.20
CA PHE A 227 8.04 -0.86 -12.87
C PHE A 227 7.02 -1.99 -12.73
N VAL A 228 6.77 -2.77 -13.79
CA VAL A 228 5.68 -3.77 -13.81
C VAL A 228 5.95 -4.93 -12.83
N ALA A 229 7.11 -5.57 -12.91
CA ALA A 229 7.43 -6.69 -12.02
C ALA A 229 7.44 -6.29 -10.52
N PRO A 230 8.02 -5.14 -10.12
CA PRO A 230 7.88 -4.63 -8.75
C PRO A 230 6.44 -4.34 -8.34
N LEU A 231 5.61 -3.79 -9.24
CA LEU A 231 4.20 -3.54 -8.97
C LEU A 231 3.43 -4.84 -8.72
N ASP A 232 3.65 -5.85 -9.56
CA ASP A 232 3.01 -7.15 -9.46
C ASP A 232 3.41 -7.84 -8.15
N GLU A 233 4.70 -7.82 -7.82
CA GLU A 233 5.21 -8.39 -6.57
C GLU A 233 4.65 -7.65 -5.35
N ALA A 234 4.67 -6.31 -5.36
CA ALA A 234 4.09 -5.49 -4.30
C ALA A 234 2.58 -5.77 -4.12
N SER A 235 1.84 -5.85 -5.22
CA SER A 235 0.42 -6.15 -5.20
C SER A 235 0.13 -7.57 -4.69
N ARG A 236 0.95 -8.55 -5.08
CA ARG A 236 0.87 -9.94 -4.59
C ARG A 236 1.09 -10.00 -3.08
N LEU A 237 2.12 -9.32 -2.58
CA LEU A 237 2.41 -9.24 -1.13
C LEU A 237 1.25 -8.62 -0.36
N LEU A 238 0.69 -7.49 -0.82
CA LEU A 238 -0.43 -6.83 -0.15
C LEU A 238 -1.70 -7.68 -0.17
N ARG A 239 -2.02 -8.35 -1.29
CA ARG A 239 -3.19 -9.25 -1.37
C ARG A 239 -3.04 -10.44 -0.43
N ALA A 240 -1.84 -11.00 -0.30
CA ALA A 240 -1.56 -12.08 0.64
C ALA A 240 -1.76 -11.63 2.09
N GLU A 241 -1.29 -10.43 2.45
CA GLU A 241 -1.49 -9.85 3.78
C GLU A 241 -2.95 -9.52 4.06
N LEU A 242 -3.67 -8.98 3.07
CA LEU A 242 -5.10 -8.71 3.19
C LEU A 242 -5.88 -10.01 3.45
N ALA A 243 -5.62 -11.06 2.67
CA ALA A 243 -6.23 -12.38 2.88
C ALA A 243 -5.90 -12.96 4.27
N ARG A 244 -4.67 -12.74 4.77
CA ARG A 244 -4.27 -13.14 6.12
C ARG A 244 -5.03 -12.38 7.20
N ILE A 245 -5.17 -11.05 7.07
CA ILE A 245 -5.91 -10.21 8.02
C ILE A 245 -7.38 -10.63 8.07
N LEU A 246 -8.01 -10.80 6.90
CA LEU A 246 -9.43 -11.18 6.79
C LEU A 246 -9.71 -12.59 7.31
N SER A 247 -8.78 -13.53 7.13
CA SER A 247 -8.90 -14.88 7.68
C SER A 247 -8.62 -14.96 9.19
N GLY A 248 -8.25 -13.85 9.84
CA GLY A 248 -7.90 -13.81 11.26
C GLY A 248 -6.65 -14.61 11.62
N LYS A 249 -5.88 -15.07 10.63
CA LYS A 249 -4.67 -15.86 10.87
C LYS A 249 -3.58 -14.98 11.46
N PRO A 250 -2.91 -15.42 12.55
CA PRO A 250 -1.78 -14.68 13.10
C PRO A 250 -0.67 -14.58 12.03
N PRO A 251 0.15 -13.52 12.05
CA PRO A 251 1.32 -13.45 11.19
C PRO A 251 2.19 -14.69 11.47
N GLU A 252 2.40 -15.53 10.46
CA GLU A 252 3.42 -16.57 10.57
C GLU A 252 4.74 -15.83 10.84
N SER A 253 5.32 -16.01 12.02
CA SER A 253 6.62 -15.45 12.31
C SER A 253 7.59 -15.98 11.26
N GLY A 254 8.16 -15.08 10.45
CA GLY A 254 9.10 -15.44 9.38
C GLY A 254 10.24 -16.33 9.89
N GLU A 255 10.56 -16.21 11.18
CA GLU A 255 11.50 -17.04 11.93
C GLU A 255 11.18 -18.54 11.85
N LYS A 256 9.90 -18.96 11.96
CA LYS A 256 9.52 -20.38 11.86
C LYS A 256 9.65 -20.92 10.45
N LYS A 257 9.42 -20.09 9.43
CA LYS A 257 9.59 -20.50 8.01
C LYS A 257 11.06 -20.60 7.64
N ASP A 258 11.90 -19.68 8.11
CA ASP A 258 13.35 -19.72 7.89
C ASP A 258 14.00 -20.91 8.61
N LEU A 259 13.56 -21.21 9.83
CA LEU A 259 13.96 -22.43 10.55
C LEU A 259 13.54 -23.71 9.81
N ARG A 260 12.30 -23.80 9.30
CA ARG A 260 11.85 -24.98 8.51
C ARG A 260 12.52 -25.09 7.14
N PHE A 261 12.93 -23.98 6.55
CA PHE A 261 13.71 -24.00 5.30
C PHE A 261 15.15 -24.45 5.57
N ARG A 262 15.81 -23.87 6.59
CA ARG A 262 17.14 -24.28 7.04
C ARG A 262 17.18 -25.75 7.45
N GLN A 263 16.18 -26.23 8.18
CA GLN A 263 16.08 -27.64 8.56
C GLN A 263 16.01 -28.55 7.31
N ARG A 264 15.15 -28.21 6.33
CA ARG A 264 15.05 -28.98 5.07
C ARG A 264 16.33 -28.97 4.24
N VAL A 265 17.12 -27.90 4.28
CA VAL A 265 18.42 -27.83 3.60
C VAL A 265 19.46 -28.70 4.31
N ILE A 266 19.46 -28.72 5.65
CA ILE A 266 20.33 -29.59 6.46
C ILE A 266 19.99 -31.05 6.23
N ASP A 267 18.70 -31.41 6.29
CA ASP A 267 18.24 -32.80 6.09
C ASP A 267 18.59 -33.31 4.68
N ARG A 268 18.48 -32.46 3.64
CA ARG A 268 18.91 -32.81 2.27
C ARG A 268 20.42 -33.00 2.14
N ARG A 269 21.24 -32.26 2.90
CA ARG A 269 22.70 -32.47 2.91
C ARG A 269 23.10 -33.76 3.62
N GLN A 270 22.37 -34.15 4.67
CA GLN A 270 22.63 -35.40 5.39
C GLN A 270 22.15 -36.64 4.60
N GLN A 271 21.13 -36.49 3.75
CA GLN A 271 20.61 -37.58 2.92
C GLN A 271 21.27 -37.70 1.55
N ALA A 272 22.23 -36.83 1.19
CA ALA A 272 22.98 -36.96 -0.05
C ALA A 272 23.97 -38.13 0.07
N PRO A 273 23.78 -39.26 -0.66
CA PRO A 273 24.69 -40.39 -0.58
C PRO A 273 26.08 -39.99 -1.06
N SER A 274 27.10 -40.33 -0.27
CA SER A 274 28.52 -40.27 -0.64
C SER A 274 28.77 -41.14 -1.87
N LYS A 275 28.54 -40.59 -3.05
CA LYS A 275 28.89 -41.19 -4.33
C LYS A 275 30.12 -40.45 -4.85
N LEU A 276 31.29 -40.83 -4.35
CA LEU A 276 32.59 -40.57 -4.98
C LEU A 276 33.59 -41.56 -4.34
N SER A 277 33.51 -42.81 -4.77
CA SER A 277 34.68 -43.68 -4.75
C SER A 277 35.46 -43.39 -6.04
N PRO A 278 36.71 -42.92 -5.95
CA PRO A 278 37.52 -42.76 -7.15
C PRO A 278 38.04 -44.14 -7.62
N PRO A 279 38.23 -44.33 -8.94
CA PRO A 279 38.98 -45.44 -9.50
C PRO A 279 40.49 -45.30 -9.23
#